data_AF-A0AAJ1SV73-F1
#
_entry.id   AF-A0AAJ1SV73-F1
#
_cell.length_a   1.000
_cell.length_b   1.000
_cell.length_c   1.000
_cell.angle_alpha   90.00
_cell.angle_beta   90.00
_cell.angle_gamma   90.00
#
_symmetry.space_group_name_H-M   'P 1'
#
loop_
_entity.id
_entity.type
_entity.pdbx_description
1 polymer ?
#
loop_
_entity_poly.entity_id
_entity_poly.type
_entity_poly.pdbx_seq_one_letter_code
_entity_poly.pdbx_strand_id
1 'polypeptide(L)'
;MPAIHFEQFLAEAVVADREPGLGLRRDELYGLYTSWCLLHQAELQPPAALWDALHNAGINPDSNNLSMTGPAAADYIVASAPDLV
;
A
#
# COMPACT_ATOMS: atom_id res chain seq x y z
N MET A 1 2.03 -9.12 16.73
CA MET A 1 2.70 -9.88 15.65
C MET A 1 2.61 -9.02 14.40
N PRO A 2 3.72 -8.42 13.93
CA PRO A 2 3.69 -7.38 12.89
C PRO A 2 3.24 -7.89 11.51
N ALA A 3 3.33 -9.19 11.23
CA ALA A 3 2.90 -9.81 9.98
C ALA A 3 1.42 -9.53 9.66
N ILE A 4 0.55 -9.54 10.68
CA ILE A 4 -0.90 -9.47 10.52
C ILE A 4 -1.36 -8.13 9.92
N HIS A 5 -0.66 -7.02 10.17
CA HIS A 5 -1.05 -5.72 9.62
C HIS A 5 -0.68 -5.60 8.14
N PHE A 6 0.46 -6.17 7.73
CA PHE A 6 0.87 -6.17 6.33
C PHE A 6 -0.03 -7.07 5.48
N GLU A 7 -0.44 -8.22 6.01
CA GLU A 7 -1.38 -9.12 5.33
C GLU A 7 -2.76 -8.47 5.14
N GLN A 8 -3.27 -7.76 6.17
CA GLN A 8 -4.54 -7.03 6.06
C GLN A 8 -4.43 -5.85 5.10
N PHE A 9 -3.37 -5.06 5.19
CA PHE A 9 -3.07 -4.03 4.20
C PHE A 9 -3.06 -4.60 2.78
N LEU A 10 -2.40 -5.74 2.58
CA LEU A 10 -2.33 -6.39 1.27
C LEU A 10 -3.69 -6.88 0.77
N ALA A 11 -4.57 -7.30 1.67
CA ALA A 11 -5.91 -7.78 1.33
C ALA A 11 -6.92 -6.65 1.09
N GLU A 12 -6.78 -5.53 1.79
CA GLU A 12 -7.77 -4.44 1.77
C GLU A 12 -7.39 -3.27 0.86
N ALA A 13 -6.10 -2.97 0.74
CA ALA A 13 -5.61 -1.76 0.08
C ALA A 13 -4.99 -2.02 -1.29
N VAL A 14 -4.59 -3.26 -1.60
CA VAL A 14 -4.03 -3.61 -2.91
C VAL A 14 -4.74 -4.80 -3.53
N VAL A 15 -4.74 -4.87 -4.84
CA VAL A 15 -5.28 -5.99 -5.60
C VAL A 15 -4.33 -6.37 -6.72
N ALA A 16 -4.26 -7.66 -7.04
CA ALA A 16 -3.54 -8.12 -8.23
C ALA A 16 -4.21 -7.56 -9.48
N ASP A 17 -3.51 -6.67 -10.16
CA ASP A 17 -3.96 -6.10 -11.42
C ASP A 17 -3.71 -7.07 -12.57
N ARG A 18 -4.71 -7.19 -13.45
CA ARG A 18 -4.66 -8.11 -14.59
C ARG A 18 -4.02 -7.45 -15.81
N GLU A 19 -3.91 -6.13 -15.82
CA GLU A 19 -3.33 -5.36 -16.90
C GLU A 19 -1.81 -5.23 -16.70
N PRO A 20 -0.99 -5.69 -17.66
CA PRO A 20 0.44 -5.44 -17.65
C PRO A 20 0.66 -3.97 -18.02
N GLY A 21 0.63 -3.08 -17.02
CA GLY A 21 0.64 -1.64 -17.26
C GLY A 21 1.60 -0.89 -16.34
N LEU A 22 1.26 -0.80 -15.06
CA LEU A 22 2.06 -0.08 -14.07
C LEU A 22 1.73 -0.65 -12.68
N GLY A 23 2.64 -1.44 -12.13
CA GLY A 23 2.61 -1.73 -10.69
C GLY A 23 2.79 -0.47 -9.86
N LEU A 24 2.44 -0.57 -8.59
CA LEU A 24 2.66 0.49 -7.63
C LEU A 24 4.14 0.68 -7.35
N ARG A 25 4.60 1.93 -7.37
CA ARG A 25 5.95 2.30 -6.93
C ARG A 25 6.05 2.25 -5.41
N ARG A 26 7.29 2.22 -4.91
CA ARG A 26 7.59 2.29 -3.47
C ARG A 26 6.93 3.50 -2.80
N ASP A 27 6.98 4.67 -3.43
CA ASP A 27 6.36 5.88 -2.87
C ASP A 27 4.83 5.74 -2.75
N GLU A 28 4.18 5.19 -3.78
CA GLU A 28 2.72 4.96 -3.81
C GLU A 28 2.29 3.89 -2.79
N LEU A 29 3.04 2.79 -2.70
CA LEU A 29 2.83 1.72 -1.72
C LEU A 29 2.94 2.25 -0.28
N TYR A 30 3.96 3.07 -0.01
CA TYR A 30 4.17 3.60 1.32
C TYR A 30 3.13 4.66 1.69
N GLY A 31 2.74 5.50 0.73
CA GLY A 31 1.64 6.44 0.89
C GLY A 31 0.31 5.76 1.19
N LEU A 32 -0.03 4.72 0.41
CA LEU A 32 -1.21 3.89 0.63
C LEU A 32 -1.19 3.20 2.01
N TYR A 33 -0.04 2.64 2.39
CA TYR A 33 0.14 2.00 3.70
C TYR A 33 -0.04 2.99 4.86
N THR A 34 0.40 4.24 4.66
CA THR A 34 0.21 5.31 5.64
C THR A 34 -1.27 5.63 5.82
N SER A 35 -2.01 5.84 4.71
CA SER A 35 -3.46 6.03 4.74
C SER A 35 -4.19 4.85 5.38
N TRP A 36 -3.79 3.62 5.06
CA TRP A 36 -4.37 2.42 5.68
C TRP A 36 -4.10 2.36 7.19
N CYS A 37 -2.88 2.68 7.65
CA CYS A 37 -2.58 2.73 9.08
C CYS A 37 -3.42 3.77 9.82
N LEU A 38 -3.66 4.94 9.22
CA LEU A 38 -4.52 5.98 9.81
C LEU A 38 -5.96 5.51 9.96
N LEU A 39 -6.52 4.85 8.94
CA LEU A 39 -7.89 4.32 8.97
C LEU A 39 -8.07 3.19 9.99
N HIS A 40 -7.08 2.30 10.11
CA HIS A 40 -7.13 1.14 11.02
C HIS A 40 -6.55 1.43 12.40
N GLN A 41 -6.12 2.67 12.66
CA GLN A 41 -5.40 3.09 13.87
C GLN A 41 -4.18 2.19 14.18
N ALA A 42 -3.52 1.70 13.13
CA ALA A 42 -2.35 0.86 13.24
C ALA A 42 -1.07 1.71 13.39
N GLU A 43 -0.05 1.14 14.02
CA GLU A 43 1.25 1.80 14.17
C GLU A 43 1.99 1.82 12.83
N LEU A 44 2.29 3.03 12.33
CA LEU A 44 3.06 3.24 11.11
C LEU A 44 4.48 2.68 11.25
N GLN A 45 4.78 1.65 10.48
CA GLN A 45 6.10 1.03 10.44
C GLN A 45 7.03 1.70 9.41
N PRO A 46 8.36 1.62 9.60
CA PRO A 46 9.30 2.15 8.63
C PRO A 46 9.15 1.45 7.26
N PRO A 47 9.42 2.15 6.15
CA PRO A 47 9.26 1.60 4.81
C PRO A 47 10.09 0.33 4.59
N ALA A 48 11.26 0.23 5.23
CA ALA A 48 12.09 -0.98 5.19
C ALA A 48 11.36 -2.24 5.70
N ALA A 49 10.55 -2.12 6.75
CA ALA A 49 9.76 -3.24 7.28
C ALA A 49 8.63 -3.64 6.32
N LEU A 50 8.01 -2.65 5.65
CA LEU A 50 7.02 -2.92 4.60
C LEU A 50 7.67 -3.66 3.43
N TRP A 51 8.85 -3.24 2.97
CA TRP A 51 9.57 -3.91 1.89
C TRP A 51 9.97 -5.34 2.23
N ASP A 52 10.42 -5.58 3.46
CA ASP A 52 10.71 -6.93 3.95
C ASP A 52 9.45 -7.81 3.97
N ALA A 53 8.33 -7.28 4.46
CA ALA A 53 7.04 -7.98 4.47
C ALA A 53 6.54 -8.30 3.05
N LEU A 54 6.63 -7.36 2.11
CA LEU A 54 6.29 -7.60 0.70
C LEU A 54 7.20 -8.67 0.08
N HIS A 55 8.50 -8.60 0.35
CA HIS A 55 9.46 -9.59 -0.14
C HIS A 55 9.17 -10.98 0.41
N ASN A 56 8.86 -11.09 1.70
CA ASN A 56 8.45 -12.34 2.33
C ASN A 56 7.13 -12.89 1.76
N ALA A 57 6.24 -12.01 1.29
CA ALA A 57 5.02 -12.37 0.55
C ALA A 57 5.27 -12.69 -0.94
N GLY A 58 6.51 -12.57 -1.43
CA GLY A 58 6.86 -12.80 -2.84
C GLY A 58 6.52 -11.64 -3.78
N ILE A 59 6.26 -10.44 -3.24
CA ILE A 59 5.91 -9.23 -3.99
C ILE A 59 7.17 -8.37 -4.13
N ASN A 60 7.53 -8.01 -5.37
CA ASN A 60 8.63 -7.09 -5.63
C ASN A 60 8.11 -5.64 -5.71
N PRO A 61 8.52 -4.73 -4.81
CA PRO A 61 8.04 -3.35 -4.80
C PRO A 61 8.49 -2.52 -6.03
N ASP A 62 9.52 -2.96 -6.78
CA ASP A 62 9.93 -2.31 -8.04
C ASP A 62 9.27 -2.91 -9.28
N SER A 63 8.70 -4.12 -9.15
CA SER A 63 8.12 -4.84 -10.28
C SER A 63 7.00 -5.74 -9.77
N ASN A 64 5.85 -5.12 -9.55
CA ASN A 64 4.62 -5.80 -9.18
C ASN A 64 3.53 -5.50 -10.23
N ASN A 65 2.48 -6.30 -10.23
CA ASN A 65 1.21 -5.97 -10.90
C ASN A 65 0.17 -5.75 -9.82
N LEU A 66 0.40 -4.78 -8.95
CA LEU A 66 -0.58 -4.37 -7.95
C LEU A 66 -1.23 -3.05 -8.38
N SER A 67 -2.49 -2.91 -8.03
CA SER A 67 -3.25 -1.67 -8.14
C SER A 67 -3.76 -1.26 -6.75
N MET A 68 -3.85 0.06 -6.51
CA MET A 68 -4.44 0.60 -5.29
C MET A 68 -5.94 0.36 -5.30
N THR A 69 -6.51 -0.10 -4.20
CA THR A 69 -7.94 -0.31 -4.05
C THR A 69 -8.42 0.00 -2.63
N GLY A 70 -9.74 0.03 -2.45
CA GLY A 70 -10.35 0.19 -1.14
C GLY A 70 -10.28 1.62 -0.58
N PRO A 71 -10.65 1.78 0.71
CA PRO A 71 -10.80 3.10 1.34
C PRO A 71 -9.46 3.81 1.53
N ALA A 72 -8.37 3.06 1.74
CA ALA A 72 -7.04 3.62 1.86
C ALA A 72 -6.56 4.27 0.56
N ALA A 73 -6.93 3.73 -0.61
CA ALA A 73 -6.58 4.32 -1.89
C ALA A 73 -7.31 5.66 -2.11
N ALA A 74 -8.58 5.73 -1.75
CA ALA A 74 -9.35 6.97 -1.79
C ALA A 74 -8.74 8.03 -0.85
N ASP A 75 -8.40 7.65 0.38
CA ASP A 75 -7.76 8.54 1.35
C ASP A 75 -6.38 9.02 0.85
N TYR A 76 -5.58 8.14 0.27
CA TYR A 76 -4.28 8.49 -0.32
C TYR A 76 -4.42 9.50 -1.45
N ILE A 77 -5.41 9.34 -2.34
CA ILE A 77 -5.66 10.31 -3.43
C ILE A 77 -5.99 11.68 -2.85
N VAL A 78 -6.85 11.75 -1.82
CA VAL A 78 -7.21 13.00 -1.14
C VAL A 78 -5.99 13.62 -0.45
N ALA A 79 -5.19 12.82 0.26
CA ALA A 79 -4.00 13.26 0.97
C ALA A 79 -2.86 13.71 0.03
N SER A 80 -2.71 13.03 -1.11
CA SER A 80 -1.65 13.30 -2.09
C SER A 80 -2.01 14.42 -3.08
N ALA A 81 -3.29 14.80 -3.19
CA ALA A 81 -3.75 15.90 -4.04
C ALA A 81 -4.49 16.98 -3.23
N PRO A 82 -3.79 17.74 -2.35
CA PRO A 82 -4.41 18.81 -1.58
C PRO A 82 -4.80 20.05 -2.41
N ASP A 83 -4.43 20.13 -3.70
CA ASP A 83 -4.55 21.31 -4.57
C ASP A 83 -5.73 21.23 -5.57
N LEU A 84 -6.78 20.46 -5.27
CA LEU A 84 -8.03 20.49 -6.03
C LEU A 84 -9.14 21.14 -5.19
N VAL A 85 -8.96 22.41 -4.82
CA VAL A 85 -10.03 23.26 -4.26
C VAL A 85 -9.89 24.70 -4.72
#